data_AF-A0A0D0TGS8-F1
#
_entry.id   AF-A0A0D0TGS8-F1
#
_cell.length_a   1.000
_cell.length_b   1.000
_cell.length_c   1.000
_cell.angle_alpha   90.00
_cell.angle_beta   90.00
_cell.angle_gamma   90.00
#
_symmetry.space_group_name_H-M   'P 1'
#
loop_
_entity.id
_entity.type
_entity.pdbx_description
1 polymer ?
#
loop_
_entity_poly.entity_id
_entity_poly.type
_entity_poly.pdbx_seq_one_letter_code
_entity_poly.pdbx_strand_id
1 'polypeptide(L)'
;MCSSCRQVHPKTVSLNQKKEHSANFLPSAAPPSKSKSTAPIPYTSSSSGQFSPFIALDCRGLEFTEFHFAGKWKAEGEESGAVFELDWDELRKEQGGEERWDDYDEDGGVAVAVSELNSKIERA
;
A
#
# COMPACT_ATOMS: atom_id res chain seq x y z
N MET A 1 -2.30 -14.70 10.58
CA MET A 1 -2.06 -15.65 11.69
C MET A 1 -3.26 -15.63 12.64
N CYS A 2 -3.82 -16.79 12.99
CA CYS A 2 -4.86 -16.87 14.03
C CYS A 2 -4.21 -16.72 15.42
N SER A 3 -4.74 -15.84 16.27
CA SER A 3 -4.15 -15.58 17.60
C SER A 3 -4.33 -16.74 18.58
N SER A 4 -5.35 -17.59 18.38
CA SER A 4 -5.62 -18.74 19.26
C SER A 4 -4.75 -19.95 18.93
N CYS A 5 -4.64 -20.34 17.65
CA CYS A 5 -3.90 -21.54 17.24
C CYS A 5 -2.53 -21.25 16.63
N ARG A 6 -2.17 -19.97 16.46
CA ARG A 6 -0.90 -19.48 15.88
C ARG A 6 -0.61 -19.99 14.47
N GLN A 7 -1.61 -20.44 13.74
CA GLN A 7 -1.46 -20.89 12.35
C GLN A 7 -1.57 -19.71 11.38
N VAL A 8 -0.69 -19.68 10.39
CA VAL A 8 -0.76 -18.76 9.25
C VAL A 8 -1.56 -19.42 8.14
N HIS A 9 -2.47 -18.67 7.54
CA HIS A 9 -3.27 -19.18 6.43
C HIS A 9 -2.37 -19.34 5.19
N PRO A 10 -2.44 -20.45 4.44
CA PRO A 10 -1.50 -20.73 3.34
C PRO A 10 -1.75 -19.87 2.08
N LYS A 11 -2.90 -19.18 2.00
CA LYS A 11 -3.23 -18.28 0.90
C LYS A 11 -3.27 -16.85 1.38
N THR A 12 -2.79 -15.93 0.54
CA THR A 12 -3.00 -14.50 0.69
C THR A 12 -4.50 -14.20 0.78
N VAL A 13 -4.85 -13.30 1.70
CA VAL A 13 -6.23 -12.85 1.89
C VAL A 13 -6.31 -11.41 1.38
N SER A 14 -7.26 -11.15 0.49
CA SER A 14 -7.54 -9.81 -0.01
C SER A 14 -8.71 -9.18 0.74
N LEU A 15 -8.52 -7.95 1.21
CA LEU A 15 -9.54 -7.16 1.89
C LEU A 15 -9.90 -5.95 1.05
N ASN A 16 -11.15 -5.54 1.13
CA ASN A 16 -11.63 -4.32 0.48
C ASN A 16 -12.48 -3.51 1.45
N GLN A 17 -12.40 -2.18 1.34
CA GLN A 17 -13.10 -1.25 2.23
C GLN A 17 -14.64 -1.36 2.16
N LYS A 18 -15.18 -1.90 1.06
CA LYS A 18 -16.63 -1.93 0.78
C LYS A 18 -17.35 -3.16 1.35
N LYS A 19 -16.65 -4.21 1.78
CA LYS A 19 -17.29 -5.41 2.33
C LYS A 19 -16.95 -5.53 3.82
N GLU A 20 -17.89 -6.08 4.57
CA GLU A 20 -17.68 -6.44 5.97
C GLU A 20 -16.74 -7.65 6.06
N HIS A 21 -15.73 -7.55 6.92
CA HIS A 21 -14.75 -8.61 7.15
C HIS A 21 -14.42 -8.71 8.65
N SER A 22 -13.68 -9.75 9.02
CA SER A 22 -13.15 -9.92 10.38
C SER A 22 -12.06 -8.91 10.76
N ALA A 23 -11.63 -8.08 9.81
CA ALA A 23 -10.78 -6.92 10.02
C ALA A 23 -11.42 -5.69 9.39
N ASN A 24 -11.47 -4.59 10.15
CA ASN A 24 -12.06 -3.34 9.70
C ASN A 24 -10.97 -2.28 9.47
N PHE A 25 -11.14 -1.47 8.43
CA PHE A 25 -10.23 -0.35 8.21
C PHE A 25 -10.49 0.76 9.23
N LEU A 26 -9.41 1.22 9.87
CA LEU A 26 -9.44 2.36 10.78
C LEU A 26 -9.27 3.66 9.99
N PRO A 27 -9.77 4.80 10.49
CA PRO A 27 -9.52 6.09 9.88
C PRO A 27 -8.02 6.39 9.79
N SER A 28 -7.58 6.84 8.63
CA SER A 28 -6.16 7.08 8.28
C SER A 28 -5.56 8.35 8.88
N ALA A 29 -6.04 8.81 10.04
CA ALA A 29 -5.57 10.05 10.61
C ALA A 29 -5.53 10.02 12.15
N ALA A 30 -4.47 10.64 12.70
CA ALA A 30 -4.34 10.86 14.13
C ALA A 30 -5.33 11.95 14.60
N PRO A 31 -5.96 11.81 15.79
CA PRO A 31 -6.81 12.86 16.35
C PRO A 31 -6.03 14.17 16.52
N PRO A 32 -6.61 15.37 16.25
CA PRO A 32 -8.04 15.68 16.15
C PRO A 32 -8.52 15.89 14.70
N SER A 33 -8.10 15.05 13.75
CA SER A 33 -8.62 15.16 12.38
C SER A 33 -10.10 14.77 12.32
N LYS A 34 -10.95 15.61 11.73
CA LYS A 34 -12.36 15.29 11.41
C LYS A 34 -12.52 14.29 10.26
N SER A 35 -11.42 13.77 9.72
CA SER A 35 -11.42 12.79 8.64
C SER A 35 -11.88 11.43 9.18
N LYS A 36 -13.04 10.96 8.73
CA LYS A 36 -13.49 9.56 8.89
C LYS A 36 -13.02 8.68 7.73
N SER A 37 -12.08 9.16 6.90
CA SER A 37 -11.65 8.42 5.73
C SER A 37 -10.83 7.21 6.15
N THR A 38 -11.26 6.04 5.72
CA THR A 38 -10.49 4.79 5.83
C THR A 38 -9.70 4.50 4.55
N ALA A 39 -9.55 5.50 3.66
CA ALA A 39 -8.70 5.40 2.49
C ALA A 39 -7.22 5.35 2.92
N PRO A 40 -6.34 4.65 2.20
CA PRO A 40 -4.91 4.63 2.52
C PRO A 40 -4.30 6.02 2.54
N ILE A 41 -3.30 6.22 3.41
CA ILE A 41 -2.46 7.43 3.45
C ILE A 41 -1.52 7.39 2.25
N PRO A 42 -1.50 8.42 1.38
CA PRO A 42 -0.55 8.47 0.27
C PRO A 42 0.91 8.45 0.73
N TYR A 43 1.75 7.65 0.07
CA TYR A 43 3.20 7.71 0.23
C TYR A 43 3.75 8.85 -0.65
N THR A 44 4.62 9.69 -0.09
CA THR A 44 5.11 10.91 -0.77
C THR A 44 6.64 10.93 -0.81
N SER A 45 7.19 11.79 -1.68
CA SER A 45 8.64 12.05 -1.81
C SER A 45 9.31 12.32 -0.45
N SER A 46 8.64 13.05 0.44
CA SER A 46 9.14 13.36 1.80
C SER A 46 9.39 12.13 2.68
N SER A 47 8.73 11.01 2.38
CA SER A 47 8.88 9.73 3.10
C SER A 47 9.82 8.76 2.40
N SER A 48 10.37 9.12 1.23
CA SER A 48 11.19 8.25 0.40
C SER A 48 12.38 7.66 1.16
N GLY A 49 12.60 6.35 0.99
CA GLY A 49 13.64 5.59 1.71
C GLY A 49 13.31 5.31 3.19
N GLN A 50 12.12 5.65 3.66
CA GLN A 50 11.66 5.41 5.03
C GLN A 50 10.30 4.73 5.04
N PHE A 51 10.02 3.98 6.12
CA PHE A 51 8.69 3.47 6.38
C PHE A 51 7.77 4.61 6.80
N SER A 52 6.57 4.66 6.22
CA SER A 52 5.55 5.64 6.56
C SER A 52 4.21 4.92 6.80
N PRO A 53 3.37 5.40 7.72
CA PRO A 53 2.04 4.84 7.93
C PRO A 53 1.24 4.86 6.63
N PHE A 54 0.72 3.70 6.23
CA PHE A 54 -0.07 3.56 5.01
C PHE A 54 -1.54 3.25 5.30
N ILE A 55 -1.79 2.26 6.16
CA ILE A 55 -3.15 1.85 6.54
C ILE A 55 -3.17 1.28 7.95
N ALA A 56 -4.29 1.43 8.63
CA ALA A 56 -4.51 0.85 9.95
C ALA A 56 -5.75 -0.05 9.93
N LEU A 57 -5.66 -1.21 10.60
CA LEU A 57 -6.71 -2.23 10.63
C LEU A 57 -7.04 -2.60 12.07
N ASP A 58 -8.33 -2.61 12.42
CA ASP A 58 -8.84 -3.24 13.64
C ASP A 58 -9.04 -4.73 13.38
N CYS A 59 -8.21 -5.56 14.02
CA CYS A 59 -8.19 -7.01 13.81
C CYS A 59 -8.63 -7.73 15.10
N ARG A 60 -9.58 -8.66 15.00
CA ARG A 60 -10.05 -9.46 16.14
C ARG A 60 -9.81 -10.93 15.93
N GLY A 61 -8.96 -11.53 16.76
CA GLY A 61 -8.63 -12.96 16.69
C GLY A 61 -7.67 -13.36 15.56
N LEU A 62 -7.19 -12.39 14.79
CA LEU A 62 -6.24 -12.58 13.69
C LEU A 62 -5.24 -11.43 13.63
N GLU A 63 -4.07 -11.73 13.06
CA GLU A 63 -2.99 -10.77 12.85
C GLU A 63 -2.46 -10.91 11.42
N PHE A 64 -2.23 -9.80 10.74
CA PHE A 64 -1.55 -9.78 9.45
C PHE A 64 -0.04 -9.93 9.66
N THR A 65 0.59 -10.73 8.82
CA THR A 65 2.02 -11.05 8.94
C THR A 65 2.84 -10.53 7.77
N GLU A 66 2.19 -10.29 6.63
CA GLU A 66 2.82 -9.83 5.41
C GLU A 66 1.82 -9.00 4.60
N PHE A 67 2.31 -7.96 3.93
CA PHE A 67 1.55 -7.18 2.99
C PHE A 67 2.14 -7.39 1.59
N HIS A 68 1.29 -7.75 0.63
CA HIS A 68 1.70 -7.97 -0.74
C HIS A 68 1.28 -6.78 -1.60
N PHE A 69 2.24 -6.12 -2.23
CA PHE A 69 1.96 -5.16 -3.29
C PHE A 69 1.43 -5.91 -4.50
N ALA A 70 0.18 -5.64 -4.88
CA ALA A 70 -0.52 -6.29 -5.98
C ALA A 70 -1.52 -5.32 -6.62
N GLY A 71 -1.92 -5.65 -7.84
CA GLY A 71 -2.87 -4.89 -8.64
C GLY A 71 -2.42 -3.48 -9.02
N LYS A 72 -3.42 -2.66 -9.33
CA LYS A 72 -3.25 -1.30 -9.87
C LYS A 72 -3.08 -0.25 -8.78
N TRP A 73 -2.08 0.61 -8.97
CA TRP A 73 -1.72 1.73 -8.13
C TRP A 73 -1.71 3.02 -8.95
N LYS A 74 -1.91 4.14 -8.27
CA LYS A 74 -1.87 5.47 -8.86
C LYS A 74 -0.74 6.26 -8.21
N ALA A 75 0.09 6.89 -9.03
CA ALA A 75 1.09 7.86 -8.60
C ALA A 75 0.84 9.22 -9.28
N GLU A 76 1.45 10.26 -8.72
CA GLU A 76 1.36 11.62 -9.24
C GLU A 76 2.76 12.25 -9.24
N GLY A 77 3.12 12.91 -10.35
CA GLY A 77 4.35 13.67 -10.46
C GLY A 77 4.37 14.83 -9.47
N GLU A 78 5.47 14.98 -8.73
CA GLU A 78 5.55 15.90 -7.58
C GLU A 78 5.29 17.36 -7.95
N GLU A 79 5.84 17.81 -9.08
CA GLU A 79 5.73 19.21 -9.52
C GLU A 79 4.67 19.42 -10.61
N SER A 80 4.49 18.44 -11.50
CA SER A 80 3.61 18.52 -12.67
C SER A 80 2.15 18.18 -12.36
N GLY A 81 1.89 17.34 -11.35
CA GLY A 81 0.58 16.72 -11.13
C GLY A 81 0.23 15.66 -12.18
N ALA A 82 1.18 15.24 -13.04
CA ALA A 82 0.96 14.20 -14.03
C ALA A 82 0.57 12.88 -13.34
N VAL A 83 -0.46 12.22 -13.84
CA VAL A 83 -1.01 11.00 -13.23
C VAL A 83 -0.47 9.77 -13.93
N PHE A 84 0.08 8.85 -13.13
CA PHE A 84 0.61 7.57 -13.60
C PHE A 84 -0.17 6.41 -12.99
N GLU A 85 -0.45 5.38 -13.79
CA GLU A 85 -1.04 4.12 -13.33
C GLU A 85 0.02 3.01 -13.42
N LEU A 86 0.22 2.29 -12.32
CA LEU A 86 1.17 1.19 -12.20
C LEU A 86 0.38 -0.09 -11.95
N ASP A 87 0.69 -1.20 -12.61
CA ASP A 87 0.14 -2.51 -12.29
C ASP A 87 1.26 -3.49 -11.90
N TRP A 88 1.39 -3.75 -10.60
CA TRP A 88 2.46 -4.63 -10.09
C TRP A 88 2.32 -6.08 -10.56
N ASP A 89 1.08 -6.54 -10.81
CA ASP A 89 0.86 -7.90 -11.27
C ASP A 89 1.24 -8.08 -12.75
N GLU A 90 1.09 -7.03 -13.56
CA GLU A 90 1.57 -7.00 -14.95
C GLU A 90 3.09 -6.83 -15.00
N LEU A 91 3.65 -5.84 -14.28
CA LEU A 91 5.08 -5.58 -14.23
C LEU A 91 5.89 -6.81 -13.80
N ARG A 92 5.44 -7.52 -12.75
CA ARG A 92 6.13 -8.73 -12.28
C ARG A 92 6.15 -9.85 -13.33
N LYS A 93 5.13 -9.93 -14.20
CA LYS A 93 5.09 -10.91 -15.30
C LYS A 93 6.03 -10.52 -16.44
N GLU A 94 6.06 -9.22 -16.77
CA GLU A 94 6.84 -8.70 -17.89
C GLU A 94 8.33 -8.66 -17.59
N GLN A 95 8.70 -8.22 -16.38
CA GLN A 95 10.09 -8.02 -15.95
C GLN A 95 10.67 -9.23 -15.19
N GLY A 96 10.03 -10.41 -15.29
CA GLY A 96 10.58 -11.65 -14.73
C GLY A 96 10.74 -11.66 -13.20
N GLY A 97 9.96 -10.85 -12.48
CA GLY A 97 10.00 -10.77 -11.02
C GLY A 97 10.61 -9.49 -10.44
N GLU A 98 11.12 -8.57 -11.27
CA GLU A 98 11.63 -7.28 -10.78
C GLU A 98 10.49 -6.40 -10.27
N GLU A 99 10.67 -5.82 -9.08
CA GLU A 99 9.71 -4.92 -8.43
C GLU A 99 10.14 -3.46 -8.62
N ARG A 100 10.23 -3.07 -9.89
CA ARG A 100 10.61 -1.72 -10.31
C ARG A 100 9.71 -1.23 -11.42
N TRP A 101 9.32 0.03 -11.30
CA TRP A 101 8.62 0.78 -12.33
C TRP A 101 9.42 2.04 -12.64
N ASP A 102 9.56 2.34 -13.92
CA ASP A 102 10.24 3.52 -14.45
C ASP A 102 9.36 4.13 -15.54
N ASP A 103 9.27 5.46 -15.55
CA ASP A 103 8.55 6.21 -16.57
C ASP A 103 9.16 7.62 -16.71
N TYR A 104 8.61 8.44 -17.59
CA TYR A 104 9.04 9.81 -17.82
C TYR A 104 7.87 10.77 -17.70
N ASP A 105 8.01 11.73 -16.80
CA ASP A 105 7.06 12.82 -16.65
C ASP A 105 7.34 13.88 -17.73
N GLU A 106 6.57 13.86 -18.81
CA GLU A 106 6.72 14.81 -19.92
C GLU A 106 6.40 16.26 -19.50
N ASP A 107 5.44 16.44 -18.59
CA ASP A 107 5.00 17.76 -18.12
C ASP A 107 6.03 18.36 -17.14
N GLY A 108 6.66 17.51 -16.33
CA GLY A 108 7.75 17.87 -15.43
C GLY A 108 9.14 17.86 -16.09
N GLY A 109 9.29 17.21 -17.24
CA GLY A 109 10.57 17.03 -17.94
C GLY A 109 11.59 16.15 -17.19
N VAL A 110 11.13 15.24 -16.32
CA VAL A 110 11.99 14.45 -15.42
C VAL A 110 11.66 12.96 -15.47
N ALA A 111 12.67 12.11 -15.25
CA ALA A 111 12.45 10.67 -15.08
C ALA A 111 11.87 10.39 -13.70
N VAL A 112 10.88 9.49 -13.65
CA VAL A 112 10.19 9.08 -12.43
C VAL A 112 10.29 7.57 -12.26
N ALA A 113 10.37 7.11 -11.01
CA ALA A 113 10.50 5.69 -10.73
C ALA A 113 9.93 5.32 -9.36
N VAL A 114 9.48 4.08 -9.23
CA VAL A 114 9.11 3.44 -7.97
C VAL A 114 9.82 2.10 -7.89
N SER A 115 10.62 1.90 -6.85
CA SER A 115 11.42 0.68 -6.66
C SER A 115 11.61 0.37 -5.18
N GLU A 116 12.19 -0.80 -4.90
CA GLU A 116 12.54 -1.23 -3.53
C GLU A 116 11.32 -1.27 -2.60
N LEU A 117 10.21 -1.82 -3.11
CA LEU A 117 8.97 -1.95 -2.36
C LEU A 117 9.19 -2.76 -1.08
N ASN A 118 8.86 -2.16 0.06
CA ASN A 118 8.97 -2.82 1.35
C ASN A 118 7.80 -2.45 2.24
N SER A 119 7.36 -3.38 3.07
CA SER A 119 6.26 -3.18 4.00
C SER A 119 6.62 -3.68 5.39
N LYS A 120 6.08 -3.02 6.41
CA LYS A 120 6.22 -3.42 7.79
C LYS A 120 4.86 -3.38 8.46
N ILE A 121 4.54 -4.45 9.19
CA ILE A 121 3.32 -4.52 10.00
C ILE A 121 3.71 -4.31 11.45
N GLU A 122 3.20 -3.23 12.03
CA GLU A 122 3.41 -2.90 13.44
C GLU A 122 2.08 -2.92 14.19
N ARG A 123 2.14 -3.32 15.46
CA ARG A 123 1.00 -3.20 16.36
C ARG A 123 0.97 -1.77 16.89
N ALA A 124 -0.15 -1.09 16.71
CA ALA A 124 -0.43 0.20 17.33
C ALA A 124 -0.68 0.06 18.83
#